data_AF-A0A920PQ80-F1
#
_entry.id   AF-A0A920PQ80-F1
#
_cell.length_a   1.000
_cell.length_b   1.000
_cell.length_c   1.000
_cell.angle_alpha   90.00
_cell.angle_beta   90.00
_cell.angle_gamma   90.00
#
_symmetry.space_group_name_H-M   'P 1'
#
loop_
_entity.id
_entity.type
_entity.pdbx_description
1 polymer ?
#
loop_
_entity_poly.entity_id
_entity_poly.type
_entity_poly.pdbx_seq_one_letter_code
_entity_poly.pdbx_strand_id
1 'polypeptide(L)'
;MGYEKDIDHFVKGDGLDSEREQSIGQHIGYRYDVNLVPDYERITPFLKSYIEGMGWKDLNWLEDVHMGYEENRPAVFDRNINGWVTVPEDIDLPDNQQDRDMIARELLIKFQMSPRHPLVDLRNAYAKF
;
A
#
# COMPACT_ATOMS: atom_id res chain seq x y z
N MET A 1 -21.24 -11.82 -2.34
CA MET A 1 -21.23 -13.29 -2.48
C MET A 1 -19.98 -13.62 -3.28
N GLY A 2 -18.90 -14.03 -2.63
CA GLY A 2 -17.61 -14.10 -3.31
C GLY A 2 -16.48 -14.47 -2.37
N TYR A 3 -16.50 -15.69 -1.85
CA TYR A 3 -15.34 -16.42 -1.34
C TYR A 3 -15.70 -17.92 -1.44
N GLU A 4 -15.69 -18.45 -2.65
CA GLU A 4 -16.05 -19.85 -2.93
C GLU A 4 -14.90 -20.62 -3.59
N LYS A 5 -13.69 -20.06 -3.64
CA LYS A 5 -12.51 -20.77 -4.15
C LYS A 5 -11.58 -21.14 -2.99
N ASP A 6 -11.24 -22.43 -2.97
CA ASP A 6 -10.31 -23.07 -2.03
C ASP A 6 -8.96 -22.35 -2.03
N ILE A 7 -8.33 -22.24 -0.87
CA ILE A 7 -7.05 -21.54 -0.67
C ILE A 7 -5.93 -22.24 -1.48
N ASP A 8 -6.06 -23.55 -1.70
CA ASP A 8 -5.15 -24.37 -2.51
C ASP A 8 -5.50 -24.39 -4.01
N HIS A 9 -6.47 -23.61 -4.48
CA HIS A 9 -6.96 -23.67 -5.86
C HIS A 9 -5.85 -23.49 -6.91
N PHE A 10 -4.88 -22.61 -6.63
CA PHE A 10 -3.72 -22.37 -7.50
C PHE A 10 -2.61 -23.42 -7.39
N VAL A 11 -2.67 -24.31 -6.38
CA VAL A 11 -1.72 -25.42 -6.19
C VAL A 11 -2.25 -26.71 -6.81
N LYS A 12 -3.58 -26.89 -6.81
CA LYS A 12 -4.26 -28.11 -7.29
C LYS A 12 -4.81 -28.02 -8.73
N GLY A 13 -4.95 -26.82 -9.28
CA GLY A 13 -5.44 -26.60 -10.65
C GLY A 13 -4.35 -26.21 -11.66
N ASP A 14 -4.71 -26.14 -12.95
CA ASP A 14 -3.80 -25.73 -14.04
C ASP A 14 -3.42 -24.23 -14.00
N GLY A 15 -3.94 -23.47 -13.03
CA GLY A 15 -3.54 -22.08 -12.74
C GLY A 15 -4.01 -21.03 -13.74
N LEU A 16 -4.82 -21.38 -14.76
CA LEU A 16 -5.28 -20.46 -15.82
C LEU A 16 -6.82 -20.48 -15.93
N ASP A 17 -7.49 -19.65 -15.12
CA ASP A 17 -8.96 -19.69 -14.97
C ASP A 17 -9.70 -18.79 -15.96
N SER A 18 -9.09 -17.71 -16.45
CA SER A 18 -9.70 -16.79 -17.40
C SER A 18 -9.25 -17.05 -18.85
N GLU A 19 -10.11 -16.76 -19.83
CA GLU A 19 -9.75 -16.84 -21.27
C GLU A 19 -8.49 -16.02 -21.59
N ARG A 20 -8.29 -14.92 -20.85
CA ARG A 20 -7.10 -14.09 -20.97
C ARG A 20 -5.84 -14.81 -20.49
N GLU A 21 -5.88 -15.47 -19.33
CA GLU A 21 -4.77 -16.27 -18.80
C GLU A 21 -4.43 -17.46 -19.70
N GLN A 22 -5.45 -18.10 -20.27
CA GLN A 22 -5.27 -19.19 -21.24
C GLN A 22 -4.61 -18.67 -22.53
N SER A 23 -4.97 -17.47 -23.01
CA SER A 23 -4.37 -16.88 -24.22
C SER A 23 -2.89 -16.51 -24.08
N ILE A 24 -2.47 -16.11 -22.88
CA ILE A 24 -1.08 -15.73 -22.57
C ILE A 24 -0.26 -16.92 -22.07
N GLY A 25 -0.91 -18.04 -21.72
CA GLY A 25 -0.27 -19.28 -21.29
C GLY A 25 0.48 -19.19 -19.96
N GLN A 26 0.27 -18.11 -19.20
CA GLN A 26 0.93 -17.87 -17.92
C GLN A 26 0.00 -17.13 -16.96
N HIS A 27 0.01 -17.54 -15.70
CA HIS A 27 -0.65 -16.80 -14.64
C HIS A 27 0.25 -15.63 -14.23
N ILE A 28 -0.25 -14.40 -14.40
CA ILE A 28 0.48 -13.19 -14.03
C ILE A 28 0.17 -12.86 -12.56
N GLY A 29 0.89 -13.52 -11.65
CA GLY A 29 0.60 -13.49 -10.21
C GLY A 29 0.71 -12.13 -9.52
N TYR A 30 1.47 -11.18 -10.07
CA TYR A 30 1.61 -9.84 -9.45
C TYR A 30 0.33 -9.01 -9.48
N ARG A 31 -0.66 -9.37 -10.31
CA ARG A 31 -1.95 -8.66 -10.35
C ARG A 31 -2.86 -9.06 -9.19
N TYR A 32 -2.53 -10.14 -8.46
CA TYR A 32 -3.30 -10.68 -7.34
C TYR A 32 -2.38 -11.16 -6.21
N ASP A 33 -1.21 -10.55 -6.01
CA ASP A 33 -0.41 -10.87 -4.82
C ASP A 33 -1.18 -10.38 -3.60
N VAL A 34 -1.76 -11.34 -2.87
CA VAL A 34 -2.60 -11.11 -1.70
C VAL A 34 -1.82 -10.36 -0.61
N ASN A 35 -0.48 -10.39 -0.64
CA ASN A 35 0.36 -9.60 0.26
C ASN A 35 0.43 -8.11 -0.10
N LEU A 36 0.08 -7.73 -1.32
CA LEU A 36 -0.02 -6.32 -1.73
C LEU A 36 -1.37 -5.71 -1.33
N VAL A 37 -2.40 -6.55 -1.18
CA VAL A 37 -3.72 -6.11 -0.72
C VAL A 37 -3.65 -5.79 0.77
N PRO A 38 -4.18 -4.64 1.21
CA PRO A 38 -4.28 -4.32 2.62
C PRO A 38 -5.08 -5.37 3.41
N ASP A 39 -4.43 -6.00 4.40
CA ASP A 39 -5.13 -6.79 5.42
C ASP A 39 -5.79 -5.85 6.45
N TYR A 40 -7.12 -5.73 6.38
CA TYR A 40 -7.91 -4.85 7.25
C TYR A 40 -7.94 -5.32 8.70
N GLU A 41 -7.58 -6.57 9.03
CA GLU A 41 -7.42 -7.00 10.43
C GLU A 41 -6.18 -6.39 11.08
N ARG A 42 -5.21 -5.97 10.26
CA ARG A 42 -3.92 -5.39 10.67
C ARG A 42 -3.84 -3.88 10.48
N ILE A 43 -4.97 -3.26 10.13
CA ILE A 43 -5.03 -1.81 9.90
C ILE A 43 -4.61 -1.05 11.16
N THR A 44 -3.78 -0.02 10.98
CA THR A 44 -3.37 0.81 12.11
C THR A 44 -4.56 1.64 12.62
N PRO A 45 -4.57 2.05 13.90
CA PRO A 45 -5.62 2.92 14.44
C PRO A 45 -5.76 4.24 13.67
N PHE A 46 -4.66 4.79 13.17
CA PHE A 46 -4.67 5.99 12.34
C PHE A 46 -5.38 5.73 11.00
N LEU A 47 -5.00 4.68 10.28
CA LEU A 47 -5.61 4.35 8.99
C LEU A 47 -7.10 4.05 9.13
N LYS A 48 -7.51 3.39 10.22
CA LYS A 48 -8.92 3.19 10.54
C LYS A 48 -9.66 4.53 10.67
N SER A 49 -9.13 5.46 11.47
CA SER A 49 -9.71 6.80 11.62
C SER A 49 -9.74 7.59 10.32
N TYR A 50 -8.73 7.39 9.45
CA TYR A 50 -8.66 8.03 8.15
C TYR A 50 -9.77 7.54 7.21
N ILE A 51 -10.00 6.23 7.10
CA ILE A 51 -11.09 5.66 6.31
C ILE A 51 -12.45 6.22 6.80
N GLU A 52 -12.67 6.19 8.11
CA GLU A 52 -13.90 6.68 8.73
C GLU A 52 -14.11 8.18 8.45
N GLY A 53 -13.07 9.00 8.61
CA GLY A 53 -13.12 10.44 8.35
C GLY A 53 -13.35 10.79 6.88
N MET A 54 -12.81 10.01 5.96
CA MET A 54 -12.99 10.20 4.51
C MET A 54 -14.33 9.63 4.00
N GLY A 55 -15.02 8.81 4.80
CA GLY A 55 -16.22 8.09 4.38
C GLY A 55 -15.94 7.03 3.31
N TRP A 56 -14.73 6.47 3.30
CA TRP A 56 -14.30 5.48 2.31
C TRP A 56 -14.61 4.05 2.79
N LYS A 57 -14.61 3.10 1.86
CA LYS A 57 -14.88 1.69 2.17
C LYS A 57 -13.61 0.86 2.34
N ASP A 58 -12.50 1.31 1.76
CA ASP A 58 -11.26 0.55 1.62
C ASP A 58 -10.05 1.49 1.45
N LEU A 59 -8.84 0.91 1.43
CA LEU A 59 -7.55 1.56 1.20
C LEU A 59 -6.89 1.11 -0.11
N ASN A 60 -7.67 0.68 -1.10
CA ASN A 60 -7.09 0.08 -2.32
C ASN A 60 -6.19 1.07 -3.08
N TRP A 61 -6.43 2.39 -2.98
CA TRP A 61 -5.55 3.40 -3.59
C TRP A 61 -4.13 3.43 -2.98
N LEU A 62 -3.91 2.78 -1.84
CA LEU A 62 -2.61 2.60 -1.18
C LEU A 62 -2.02 1.19 -1.40
N GLU A 63 -2.62 0.36 -2.26
CA GLU A 63 -2.14 -1.02 -2.48
C GLU A 63 -0.67 -1.06 -2.90
N ASP A 64 -0.26 -0.07 -3.70
CA ASP A 64 1.08 0.06 -4.27
C ASP A 64 2.10 0.78 -3.37
N VAL A 65 1.71 1.09 -2.12
CA VAL A 65 2.57 1.71 -1.11
C VAL A 65 3.03 0.64 -0.11
N HIS A 66 4.35 0.51 0.05
CA HIS A 66 4.95 -0.51 0.92
C HIS A 66 6.23 0.00 1.58
N MET A 67 6.67 -0.73 2.60
CA MET A 67 7.93 -0.48 3.28
C MET A 67 9.08 -1.04 2.44
N GLY A 68 9.97 -0.17 2.00
CA GLY A 68 11.20 -0.53 1.31
C GLY A 68 12.44 -0.06 2.07
N TYR A 69 13.57 -0.06 1.38
CA TYR A 69 14.85 0.39 1.91
C TYR A 69 15.58 1.29 0.92
N GLU A 70 16.02 2.45 1.38
CA GLU A 70 16.87 3.39 0.66
C GLU A 70 18.20 3.51 1.43
N GLU A 71 19.33 3.20 0.78
CA GLU A 71 20.67 3.27 1.42
C GLU A 71 20.77 2.50 2.75
N ASN A 72 20.13 1.32 2.83
CA ASN A 72 20.00 0.49 4.05
C ASN A 72 19.16 1.11 5.18
N ARG A 73 18.44 2.21 4.93
CA ARG A 73 17.47 2.78 5.87
C ARG A 73 16.05 2.47 5.43
N PRO A 74 15.14 2.18 6.36
CA PRO A 74 13.74 1.98 6.02
C PRO A 74 13.16 3.26 5.40
N ALA A 75 12.44 3.09 4.31
CA ALA A 75 11.80 4.18 3.58
C ALA A 75 10.46 3.69 3.02
N VAL A 76 9.45 4.56 3.08
CA VAL A 76 8.18 4.33 2.39
C VAL A 76 8.42 4.49 0.91
N PHE A 77 8.05 3.48 0.14
CA PHE A 77 8.08 3.54 -1.31
C PHE A 77 6.66 3.69 -1.85
N ASP A 78 6.44 4.74 -2.63
CA ASP A 78 5.20 4.97 -3.37
C ASP A 78 5.46 4.72 -4.87
N ARG A 79 4.94 3.59 -5.36
CA ARG A 79 5.10 3.19 -6.77
C ARG A 79 4.35 4.11 -7.73
N ASN A 80 3.26 4.76 -7.29
CA ASN A 80 2.45 5.61 -8.18
C ASN A 80 3.25 6.80 -8.72
N ILE A 81 4.16 7.34 -7.90
CA ILE A 81 5.03 8.46 -8.26
C ILE A 81 6.50 8.05 -8.40
N ASN A 82 6.81 6.76 -8.18
CA ASN A 82 8.18 6.23 -8.10
C ASN A 82 9.05 7.03 -7.11
N GLY A 83 8.53 7.26 -5.92
CA GLY A 83 9.11 8.16 -4.92
C GLY A 83 9.38 7.47 -3.59
N TRP A 84 10.28 8.06 -2.82
CA TRP A 84 10.69 7.57 -1.50
C TRP A 84 10.45 8.63 -0.43
N VAL A 85 9.98 8.19 0.74
CA VAL A 85 9.87 9.02 1.95
C VAL A 85 10.59 8.30 3.08
N THR A 86 11.64 8.92 3.61
CA THR A 86 12.46 8.33 4.68
C THR A 86 11.64 8.14 5.96
N VAL A 87 11.79 6.99 6.61
CA VAL A 87 11.17 6.71 7.91
C VAL A 87 12.07 7.27 9.02
N PRO A 88 11.50 7.92 10.06
CA PRO A 88 12.25 8.32 11.25
C PRO A 88 12.98 7.13 11.91
N GLU A 89 14.19 7.36 12.42
CA GLU A 89 15.04 6.30 12.99
C GLU A 89 14.51 5.73 14.32
N ASP A 90 13.58 6.44 14.97
CA ASP A 90 12.97 6.08 16.25
C ASP A 90 11.74 5.16 16.12
N ILE A 91 11.34 4.81 14.89
CA ILE A 91 10.22 3.89 14.65
C ILE A 91 10.72 2.45 14.62
N ASP A 92 10.29 1.67 15.61
CA ASP A 92 10.46 0.22 15.60
C ASP A 92 9.56 -0.42 14.55
N LEU A 93 10.18 -1.10 13.57
CA LEU A 93 9.45 -1.80 12.52
C LEU A 93 9.17 -3.25 12.92
N PRO A 94 7.93 -3.74 12.76
CA PRO A 94 7.56 -5.12 13.08
C PRO A 94 8.26 -6.10 12.12
N ASP A 95 8.38 -7.37 12.48
CA ASP A 95 9.07 -8.37 11.65
C ASP A 95 8.24 -8.95 10.49
N ASN A 96 6.95 -8.62 10.41
CA ASN A 96 6.08 -9.10 9.34
C ASN A 96 5.81 -8.01 8.29
N GLN A 97 5.70 -8.44 7.03
CA GLN A 97 5.59 -7.55 5.88
C GLN A 97 4.30 -6.72 5.90
N GLN A 98 3.15 -7.33 6.20
CA GLN A 98 1.85 -6.66 6.19
C GLN A 98 1.81 -5.48 7.18
N ASP A 99 2.27 -5.67 8.42
CA ASP A 99 2.27 -4.60 9.42
C ASP A 99 3.26 -3.48 9.02
N ARG A 100 4.41 -3.82 8.42
CA ARG A 100 5.33 -2.82 7.86
C ARG A 100 4.67 -1.99 6.77
N ASP A 101 3.94 -2.63 5.88
CA ASP A 101 3.28 -1.94 4.78
C ASP A 101 2.09 -1.10 5.29
N MET A 102 1.39 -1.54 6.34
CA MET A 102 0.41 -0.69 7.04
C MET A 102 1.05 0.56 7.64
N ILE A 103 2.21 0.42 8.29
CA ILE A 103 2.98 1.57 8.80
C ILE A 103 3.42 2.48 7.64
N ALA A 104 3.88 1.91 6.53
CA ALA A 104 4.30 2.70 5.36
C ALA A 104 3.15 3.57 4.82
N ARG A 105 1.96 2.98 4.69
CA ARG A 105 0.73 3.66 4.26
C ARG A 105 0.33 4.78 5.23
N GLU A 106 0.39 4.51 6.53
CA GLU A 106 0.14 5.52 7.56
C GLU A 106 1.13 6.69 7.46
N LEU A 107 2.43 6.39 7.33
CA LEU A 107 3.48 7.39 7.26
C LEU A 107 3.34 8.27 6.01
N LEU A 108 2.98 7.69 4.86
CA LEU A 108 2.72 8.45 3.64
C LEU A 108 1.59 9.47 3.85
N ILE A 109 0.45 9.04 4.41
CA ILE A 109 -0.68 9.94 4.66
C ILE A 109 -0.30 11.04 5.65
N LYS A 110 0.35 10.68 6.76
CA LYS A 110 0.82 11.68 7.74
C LYS A 110 1.79 12.67 7.12
N PHE A 111 2.68 12.22 6.25
CA PHE A 111 3.59 13.09 5.51
C PHE A 111 2.82 14.04 4.60
N GLN A 112 1.91 13.53 3.76
CA GLN A 112 1.09 14.34 2.84
C GLN A 112 0.21 15.37 3.56
N MET A 113 -0.33 15.03 4.74
CA MET A 113 -1.15 15.91 5.57
C MET A 113 -0.35 16.82 6.49
N SER A 114 0.97 16.67 6.54
CA SER A 114 1.82 17.41 7.48
C SER A 114 1.77 18.91 7.18
N PRO A 115 1.61 19.77 8.19
CA PRO A 115 1.73 21.22 8.00
C PRO A 115 3.14 21.65 7.57
N ARG A 116 4.15 20.76 7.77
CA ARG A 116 5.54 20.95 7.34
C ARG A 116 5.82 20.37 5.95
N HIS A 117 4.79 19.96 5.21
CA HIS A 117 4.97 19.40 3.88
C HIS A 117 5.49 20.48 2.92
N PRO A 118 6.51 20.21 2.07
CA PRO A 118 7.12 21.23 1.20
C PRO A 118 6.13 21.94 0.26
N LEU A 119 5.05 21.28 -0.13
CA LEU A 119 3.99 21.90 -0.95
C LEU A 119 3.24 23.02 -0.21
N VAL A 120 3.20 23.03 1.12
CA VAL A 120 2.63 24.13 1.91
C VAL A 120 3.47 25.39 1.71
N ASP A 121 4.79 25.28 1.80
CA ASP A 121 5.71 26.41 1.59
C ASP A 121 5.66 26.90 0.14
N LEU A 122 5.64 25.97 -0.83
CA LEU A 122 5.51 26.33 -2.24
C LEU A 122 4.17 27.01 -2.54
N ARG A 123 3.06 26.54 -1.94
CA ARG A 123 1.76 27.22 -2.06
C ARG A 123 1.82 28.63 -1.48
N ASN A 124 2.40 28.80 -0.30
CA ASN A 124 2.52 30.12 0.33
C ASN A 124 3.37 31.09 -0.51
N ALA A 125 4.42 30.59 -1.17
CA ALA A 125 5.29 31.40 -2.00
C ALA A 125 4.70 31.73 -3.39
N TYR A 126 3.91 30.84 -3.98
CA TYR A 126 3.57 30.91 -5.42
C TYR A 126 2.08 30.80 -5.77
N ALA A 127 1.17 30.59 -4.82
CA ALA A 127 -0.26 30.51 -5.13
C ALA A 127 -0.79 31.83 -5.72
N LYS A 128 -1.52 31.73 -6.83
CA LYS A 128 -2.23 32.87 -7.44
C LYS A 128 -3.64 32.96 -6.84
N PHE A 129 -4.08 34.20 -6.62
CA PHE A 129 -5.35 34.56 -5.98
C PHE A 129 -6.57 34.09 -6.76
#